data_AF-A0A847QYV6-F1
#
_entry.id   AF-A0A847QYV6-F1
#
_cell.length_a   1.000
_cell.length_b   1.000
_cell.length_c   1.000
_cell.angle_alpha   90.00
_cell.angle_beta   90.00
_cell.angle_gamma   90.00
#
_symmetry.space_group_name_H-M   'P 1'
#
loop_
_entity.id
_entity.type
_entity.pdbx_description
1 polymer ?
#
loop_
_entity_poly.entity_id
_entity_poly.type
_entity_poly.pdbx_seq_one_letter_code
_entity_poly.pdbx_strand_id
1 'polypeptide(L)'
;MKEQESMSFEKALKKLEEIVEHLEKGDTSLEESLKYYQEGVILANFCTKQLEKAEKQVLVLQEENNGEFKTDLFLEKESSY
;
A
#
# COMPACT_ATOMS: atom_id res chain seq x y z
N MET A 1 16.39 -17.56 16.18
CA MET A 1 16.16 -16.13 16.46
C MET A 1 14.77 -15.81 15.94
N LYS A 2 13.82 -15.41 16.81
CA LYS A 2 12.47 -15.05 16.37
C LYS A 2 12.58 -13.72 15.65
N GLU A 3 12.51 -13.72 14.32
CA GLU A 3 12.33 -12.50 13.54
C GLU A 3 11.11 -11.80 14.13
N GLN A 4 11.33 -10.60 14.64
CA GLN A 4 10.26 -9.72 15.09
C GLN A 4 9.24 -9.64 13.95
N GLU A 5 7.98 -9.95 14.25
CA GLU A 5 6.84 -9.91 13.32
C GLU A 5 6.53 -8.48 12.86
N SER A 6 7.48 -7.79 12.24
CA SER A 6 7.18 -6.59 11.48
C SER A 6 6.44 -7.01 10.22
N MET A 7 5.23 -6.48 10.02
CA MET A 7 4.49 -6.63 8.78
C MET A 7 5.37 -6.20 7.60
N SER A 8 5.62 -7.09 6.63
CA SER A 8 6.31 -6.76 5.38
C SER A 8 5.32 -6.23 4.34
N PHE A 9 5.82 -5.62 3.27
CA PHE A 9 4.97 -5.14 2.17
C PHE A 9 4.17 -6.29 1.54
N GLU A 10 4.83 -7.40 1.23
CA GLU A 10 4.23 -8.58 0.59
C GLU A 10 3.17 -9.23 1.48
N LYS A 11 3.43 -9.29 2.79
CA LYS A 11 2.45 -9.80 3.76
C LYS A 11 1.24 -8.88 3.87
N ALA A 12 1.45 -7.57 3.91
CA ALA A 12 0.37 -6.59 3.97
C ALA A 12 -0.47 -6.61 2.69
N LEU A 13 0.16 -6.68 1.52
CA LEU A 13 -0.49 -6.76 0.22
C LEU A 13 -1.33 -8.04 0.12
N LYS A 14 -0.76 -9.19 0.46
CA LYS A 14 -1.50 -10.46 0.45
C LYS A 14 -2.72 -10.43 1.36
N LYS A 15 -2.57 -9.86 2.56
CA LYS A 15 -3.70 -9.74 3.50
C LYS A 15 -4.78 -8.79 2.98
N LEU A 16 -4.38 -7.72 2.28
CA LEU A 16 -5.32 -6.81 1.63
C LEU A 16 -6.11 -7.51 0.52
N GLU A 17 -5.45 -8.33 -0.31
CA GLU A 17 -6.09 -9.14 -1.35
C GLU A 17 -7.13 -10.11 -0.75
N GLU A 18 -6.77 -10.81 0.33
CA GLU A 18 -7.69 -11.70 1.06
C GLU A 18 -8.92 -10.94 1.58
N ILE A 19 -8.73 -9.74 2.14
CA ILE A 19 -9.82 -8.89 2.62
C ILE A 19 -10.75 -8.47 1.48
N VAL A 20 -10.19 -8.05 0.34
CA VAL A 20 -10.98 -7.68 -0.85
C VAL A 20 -11.80 -8.87 -1.33
N GLU A 21 -11.18 -10.05 -1.43
CA GLU A 21 -11.88 -11.28 -1.83
C GLU A 21 -13.03 -11.61 -0.86
N HIS A 22 -12.84 -11.43 0.44
CA HIS A 22 -13.89 -11.63 1.43
C HIS A 22 -15.05 -10.63 1.30
N LEU A 23 -14.74 -9.36 1.05
CA LEU A 23 -15.76 -8.33 0.85
C LEU A 23 -16.55 -8.55 -0.46
N GLU A 24 -15.88 -9.00 -1.53
CA GLU A 24 -16.50 -9.27 -2.83
C GLU A 24 -17.44 -10.49 -2.81
N LYS A 25 -17.13 -11.50 -1.98
CA LYS A 25 -17.99 -12.69 -1.80
C LYS A 25 -19.36 -12.32 -1.24
N GLY A 26 -19.47 -11.25 -0.45
CA GLY A 26 -20.75 -10.76 0.07
C GLY A 26 -21.42 -11.65 1.13
N ASP A 27 -20.76 -12.73 1.58
CA ASP A 27 -21.25 -13.67 2.60
C ASP A 27 -20.93 -13.21 4.04
N THR A 28 -20.44 -11.98 4.23
CA THR A 28 -20.07 -11.42 5.53
C THR A 28 -21.17 -10.53 6.11
N SER A 29 -21.36 -10.59 7.42
CA SER A 29 -22.28 -9.67 8.12
C SER A 29 -21.85 -8.21 7.96
N LEU A 30 -22.76 -7.25 8.12
CA LEU A 30 -22.43 -5.82 8.04
C LEU A 30 -21.29 -5.43 9.00
N GLU A 31 -21.31 -5.96 10.22
CA GLU A 31 -20.30 -5.68 11.24
C GLU A 31 -18.93 -6.26 10.88
N GLU A 32 -18.88 -7.44 10.27
CA GLU A 32 -17.65 -8.02 9.74
C GLU A 32 -17.13 -7.26 8.52
N SER A 33 -18.03 -6.89 7.60
CA SER A 33 -17.69 -6.09 6.42
C SER A 33 -17.08 -4.73 6.83
N LEU A 34 -17.59 -4.10 7.89
CA LEU A 34 -17.02 -2.87 8.43
C LEU A 34 -15.61 -3.09 9.03
N LYS A 35 -15.39 -4.22 9.72
CA LYS A 35 -14.06 -4.56 10.26
C LYS A 35 -13.06 -4.81 9.14
N TYR A 36 -13.44 -5.62 8.15
CA TYR A 36 -12.63 -5.91 6.97
C TYR A 36 -12.29 -4.63 6.20
N TYR A 37 -13.27 -3.74 6.02
CA TYR A 37 -13.03 -2.44 5.39
C TYR A 37 -12.00 -1.59 6.15
N GLN A 38 -12.16 -1.45 7.47
CA GLN A 38 -11.22 -0.69 8.30
C GLN A 38 -9.81 -1.26 8.22
N GLU A 39 -9.68 -2.58 8.31
CA GLU A 39 -8.40 -3.26 8.19
C GLU A 39 -7.78 -3.09 6.80
N GLY A 40 -8.59 -3.22 5.75
CA GLY A 40 -8.18 -3.00 4.37
C GLY A 40 -7.63 -1.59 4.14
N VAL A 41 -8.29 -0.56 4.68
CA VAL A 41 -7.81 0.83 4.60
C VAL A 41 -6.45 1.00 5.30
N ILE A 42 -6.25 0.37 6.45
CA ILE A 42 -4.98 0.42 7.18
C ILE A 42 -3.86 -0.24 6.35
N LEU A 43 -4.12 -1.41 5.80
CA LEU A 43 -3.15 -2.16 4.98
C LEU A 43 -2.83 -1.43 3.67
N ALA A 44 -3.82 -0.86 3.00
CA ALA A 44 -3.63 -0.07 1.78
C ALA A 44 -2.72 1.14 2.07
N ASN A 45 -3.01 1.90 3.14
CA ASN A 45 -2.17 3.02 3.55
C ASN A 45 -0.73 2.59 3.91
N PHE A 46 -0.57 1.42 4.53
CA PHE A 46 0.75 0.87 4.80
C PHE A 46 1.51 0.55 3.51
N CYS A 47 0.86 -0.11 2.55
CA CYS A 47 1.45 -0.45 1.26
C CYS A 47 1.87 0.81 0.49
N THR A 48 1.00 1.83 0.41
CA THR A 48 1.32 3.11 -0.24
C THR A 48 2.56 3.77 0.38
N LYS A 49 2.64 3.85 1.71
CA LYS A 49 3.80 4.43 2.40
C LYS A 49 5.10 3.67 2.13
N GLN A 50 5.02 2.34 2.04
CA GLN A 50 6.19 1.51 1.73
C GLN A 50 6.67 1.76 0.29
N LEU A 51 5.74 1.90 -0.66
CA LEU A 51 6.06 2.25 -2.06
C LEU A 51 6.66 3.65 -2.16
N GLU A 52 6.06 4.66 -1.51
CA GLU A 52 6.60 6.03 -1.46
C GLU A 52 8.02 6.07 -0.88
N LYS A 53 8.30 5.25 0.14
CA LYS A 53 9.63 5.14 0.73
C LYS A 53 10.62 4.53 -0.25
N ALA A 54 10.24 3.46 -0.94
CA ALA A 54 11.08 2.81 -1.94
C ALA A 54 11.36 3.77 -3.11
N GLU A 55 10.35 4.50 -3.58
CA GLU A 55 10.48 5.52 -4.61
C GLU A 55 11.49 6.60 -4.20
N LYS A 56 11.36 7.19 -3.01
CA LYS A 56 12.31 8.19 -2.49
C LYS A 56 13.73 7.65 -2.41
N GLN A 57 13.92 6.39 -2.02
CA GLN A 57 15.24 5.77 -1.97
C GLN A 57 15.85 5.64 -3.37
N VAL A 58 15.06 5.28 -4.37
CA VAL A 58 15.51 5.23 -5.77
C VAL A 58 15.87 6.63 -6.26
N LEU A 59 15.04 7.64 -5.98
CA LEU A 59 15.32 9.03 -6.36
C LEU A 59 16.63 9.55 -5.76
N VAL A 60 16.87 9.35 -4.46
CA VAL A 60 18.11 9.79 -3.79
C VAL A 60 19.34 9.13 -4.42
N LEU A 61 19.31 7.81 -4.65
CA LEU A 61 20.42 7.09 -5.29
C LEU A 61 20.69 7.55 -6.72
N GLN A 62 19.69 8.12 -7.40
CA GLN A 62 19.80 8.62 -8.77
C GLN A 62 20.24 10.09 -8.84
N GLU A 63 19.84 10.93 -7.89
CA GLU A 63 20.37 12.31 -7.76
C GLU A 63 21.89 12.30 -7.54
N GLU A 64 22.40 11.33 -6.77
CA GLU A 64 23.84 11.10 -6.59
C GLU A 64 24.55 10.67 -7.90
N ASN A 65 23.81 10.18 -8.89
CA ASN A 65 24.32 9.57 -10.12
C ASN A 65 24.12 10.42 -11.40
N ASN A 66 23.71 11.69 -11.25
CA ASN A 66 23.75 12.73 -12.29
C ASN A 66 22.63 12.69 -13.38
N GLY A 67 21.44 13.17 -13.03
CA GLY A 67 20.68 14.10 -13.89
C GLY A 67 19.39 13.61 -14.57
N GLU A 68 18.27 14.12 -14.06
CA GLU A 68 16.89 14.16 -14.58
C GLU A 68 16.06 12.87 -14.63
N PHE A 69 15.00 12.82 -13.79
CA PHE A 69 13.73 12.23 -14.20
C PHE A 69 12.53 13.06 -13.72
N LYS A 70 11.62 13.36 -14.66
CA LYS A 70 10.28 13.87 -14.37
C LYS A 70 9.44 12.73 -13.81
N THR A 71 9.06 12.81 -12.54
CA THR A 71 8.16 11.87 -11.85
C THR A 71 6.68 12.14 -12.18
N ASP A 72 6.38 12.69 -13.36
CA ASP A 72 5.02 13.09 -13.75
C ASP A 72 4.05 11.89 -13.91
N LEU A 73 4.47 10.64 -13.66
CA LEU A 73 3.68 9.46 -13.98
C LEU A 73 2.76 8.95 -12.86
N PHE A 74 2.90 9.41 -11.61
CA PHE A 74 2.07 8.90 -10.49
C PHE A 74 1.51 9.99 -9.56
N LEU A 75 1.74 11.27 -9.89
CA LEU A 75 1.20 12.43 -9.19
C LEU A 75 0.18 13.22 -10.02
N GLU A 76 -0.60 12.55 -10.87
CA GLU A 76 -2.01 12.96 -11.00
C GLU A 76 -2.69 12.60 -9.68
N LYS A 77 -2.34 13.36 -8.63
CA LYS A 77 -3.23 13.64 -7.51
C LYS A 77 -4.61 13.70 -8.10
N GLU A 78 -5.50 12.84 -7.63
CA GLU A 78 -6.95 12.90 -7.81
C GLU A 78 -7.40 14.35 -7.98
N SER A 79 -7.39 14.81 -9.22
CA SER A 79 -7.71 16.19 -9.54
C SER A 79 -9.20 16.17 -9.78
N SER A 80 -9.91 16.59 -8.73
CA SER A 80 -11.25 17.15 -8.80
C SER A 80 -12.36 16.18 -9.19
N TYR A 81 -13.15 15.75 -8.20
CA TYR A 81 -14.61 16.00 -8.19
C TYR A 81 -15.08 16.36 -6.79
#